data_AF-A0A919WU23-F1
#
_entry.id   AF-A0A919WU23-F1
#
_cell.length_a   1.000
_cell.length_b   1.000
_cell.length_c   1.000
_cell.angle_alpha   90.00
_cell.angle_beta   90.00
_cell.angle_gamma   90.00
#
_symmetry.space_group_name_H-M   'P 1'
#
loop_
_entity.id
_entity.type
_entity.pdbx_description
1 polymer ?
#
loop_
_entity_poly.entity_id
_entity_poly.type
_entity_poly.pdbx_seq_one_letter_code
_entity_poly.pdbx_strand_id
1 'polypeptide(L)'
;MGKVILDISMSLDGFIAGSNDTQQSPLGDGGEVIQSWLFSGDQSSRYNEFFQLSSTNKKVFDESIPNTGAMIVGRRTFDIVNGWGGSHPIQGVPIFVVTHKAPESYLEKNTRFIFVTDGI
;
A
#
# COMPACT_ATOMS: atom_id res chain seq x y z
N MET A 1 17.35 -2.01 16.69
CA MET A 1 16.48 -3.07 16.14
C MET A 1 15.26 -2.40 15.54
N GLY A 2 14.83 -2.76 14.33
CA GLY A 2 13.62 -2.21 13.72
C GLY A 2 12.36 -2.71 14.42
N LYS A 3 11.28 -1.91 14.39
CA LYS A 3 9.96 -2.35 14.86
C LYS A 3 9.19 -2.96 13.69
N VAL A 4 8.48 -4.06 13.94
CA VAL A 4 7.49 -4.60 13.00
C VAL A 4 6.15 -3.95 13.31
N ILE A 5 5.58 -3.25 12.34
CA ILE A 5 4.36 -2.46 12.49
C ILE A 5 3.34 -2.95 11.46
N LEU A 6 2.11 -3.16 11.90
CA LEU A 6 0.95 -3.32 11.03
C LEU A 6 0.15 -2.02 11.06
N ASP A 7 0.01 -1.36 9.91
CA ASP A 7 -0.80 -0.18 9.72
C ASP A 7 -1.78 -0.46 8.58
N ILE A 8 -3.08 -0.46 8.87
CA ILE A 8 -4.13 -0.87 7.94
C ILE A 8 -5.46 -0.20 8.28
N SER A 9 -6.17 0.27 7.26
CA SER A 9 -7.58 0.63 7.37
C SER A 9 -8.45 -0.61 7.39
N MET A 10 -9.48 -0.63 8.24
CA MET A 10 -10.48 -1.69 8.27
C MET A 10 -11.88 -1.12 8.47
N SER A 11 -12.87 -1.86 8.02
CA SER A 11 -14.28 -1.65 8.37
C SER A 11 -14.53 -2.00 9.85
N LEU A 12 -15.67 -1.56 10.38
CA LEU A 12 -16.05 -1.81 11.78
C LEU A 12 -16.22 -3.31 12.10
N ASP A 13 -16.64 -4.10 11.11
CA ASP A 13 -16.80 -5.55 11.17
C ASP A 13 -15.52 -6.33 10.80
N GLY A 14 -14.39 -5.65 10.59
CA GLY A 14 -13.07 -6.27 10.54
C GLY A 14 -12.57 -6.67 9.14
N PHE A 15 -13.11 -6.09 8.07
CA PHE A 15 -12.67 -6.34 6.69
C PHE A 15 -11.77 -5.22 6.18
N ILE A 16 -10.77 -5.59 5.37
CA ILE A 16 -9.75 -4.66 4.82
C ILE A 16 -9.95 -4.37 3.32
N ALA A 17 -11.00 -4.95 2.73
CA ALA A 17 -11.46 -4.75 1.36
C ALA A 17 -12.93 -5.17 1.30
N GLY A 18 -13.67 -4.63 0.34
CA GLY A 18 -15.01 -5.10 -0.03
C GLY A 18 -14.96 -6.45 -0.73
N SER A 19 -16.14 -7.02 -1.00
CA SER A 19 -16.26 -8.23 -1.83
C SER A 19 -15.84 -7.98 -3.27
N ASN A 20 -15.50 -9.03 -4.01
CA ASN A 20 -15.25 -8.97 -5.46
C ASN A 20 -14.16 -7.97 -5.88
N ASP A 21 -13.11 -7.82 -5.08
CA ASP A 21 -11.95 -7.02 -5.44
C ASP A 21 -11.16 -7.65 -6.61
N THR A 22 -10.79 -6.78 -7.54
CA THR A 22 -10.16 -7.11 -8.81
C THR A 22 -9.11 -6.05 -9.14
N GLN A 23 -8.34 -6.22 -10.21
CA GLN A 23 -7.44 -5.15 -10.66
C GLN A 23 -8.19 -3.87 -11.08
N GLN A 24 -9.43 -4.00 -11.55
CA GLN A 24 -10.27 -2.86 -11.96
C GLN A 24 -10.95 -2.19 -10.76
N SER A 25 -11.22 -2.95 -9.69
CA SER A 25 -11.70 -2.45 -8.41
C SER A 25 -10.85 -3.00 -7.26
N PRO A 26 -9.66 -2.42 -6.99
CA PRO A 26 -8.69 -2.98 -6.06
C PRO A 26 -9.15 -3.09 -4.61
N LEU A 27 -10.16 -2.31 -4.23
CA LEU A 27 -10.75 -2.34 -2.89
C LEU A 27 -12.08 -3.11 -2.87
N GLY A 28 -12.54 -3.65 -4.00
CA GLY A 28 -13.81 -4.36 -4.07
C GLY A 28 -15.03 -3.45 -3.94
N ASP A 29 -16.20 -4.07 -3.88
CA ASP A 29 -17.50 -3.39 -3.80
C ASP A 29 -17.60 -2.58 -2.51
N GLY A 30 -17.65 -1.24 -2.63
CA GLY A 30 -17.81 -0.33 -1.50
C GLY A 30 -16.58 -0.21 -0.59
N GLY A 31 -15.45 -0.85 -0.93
CA GLY A 31 -14.25 -0.83 -0.10
C GLY A 31 -13.50 0.49 -0.12
N GLU A 32 -13.76 1.38 -1.08
CA GLU A 32 -13.12 2.70 -1.16
C GLU A 32 -13.32 3.55 0.10
N VAL A 33 -14.43 3.35 0.82
CA VAL A 33 -14.75 4.11 2.02
C VAL A 33 -13.70 3.95 3.12
N ILE A 34 -13.07 2.78 3.24
CA ILE A 34 -12.05 2.54 4.28
C ILE A 34 -10.72 3.26 3.96
N GLN A 35 -10.51 3.67 2.71
CA GLN A 35 -9.35 4.45 2.26
C GLN A 35 -9.68 5.94 2.06
N SER A 36 -10.94 6.34 2.24
CA SER A 36 -11.41 7.72 2.00
C SER A 36 -10.64 8.78 2.78
N TRP A 37 -10.10 8.43 3.96
CA TRP A 37 -9.33 9.34 4.79
C TRP A 37 -8.08 9.90 4.08
N LEU A 38 -7.50 9.15 3.12
CA LEU A 38 -6.37 9.55 2.28
C LEU A 38 -6.70 10.66 1.25
N PHE A 39 -7.99 10.93 1.04
CA PHE A 39 -8.51 11.85 0.01
C PHE A 39 -9.58 12.82 0.54
N SER A 40 -9.72 12.93 1.87
CA SER A 40 -10.80 13.65 2.54
C SER A 40 -10.45 15.08 2.97
N GLY A 41 -9.32 15.64 2.53
CA GLY A 41 -8.93 17.01 2.85
C GLY A 41 -8.37 17.79 1.68
N ASP A 42 -7.69 18.89 1.99
CA ASP A 42 -7.23 19.92 1.06
C ASP A 42 -5.71 20.12 1.05
N GLN A 43 -4.96 19.25 1.77
CA GLN A 43 -3.51 19.34 1.88
C GLN A 43 -2.83 18.11 1.28
N SER A 44 -1.91 18.32 0.35
CA SER A 44 -1.08 17.24 -0.17
C SER A 44 -0.07 16.73 0.86
N SER A 45 0.31 15.44 0.80
CA SER A 45 1.44 14.92 1.59
C SER A 45 2.75 15.60 1.18
N ARG A 46 3.73 15.70 2.11
CA ARG A 46 5.08 16.17 1.79
C ARG A 46 5.84 15.23 0.85
N TYR A 47 5.41 13.97 0.78
CA TYR A 47 6.10 12.90 0.07
C TYR A 47 5.42 12.49 -1.24
N ASN A 48 4.12 12.76 -1.38
CA ASN A 48 3.37 12.45 -2.59
C ASN A 48 2.11 13.31 -2.73
N GLU A 49 2.02 14.07 -3.82
CA GLU A 49 0.90 14.98 -4.11
C GLU A 49 -0.41 14.27 -4.49
N PHE A 50 -0.34 12.96 -4.76
CA PHE A 50 -1.51 12.12 -5.03
C PHE A 50 -2.53 12.10 -3.89
N PHE A 51 -2.07 12.20 -2.64
CA PHE A 51 -2.94 12.18 -1.47
C PHE A 51 -3.47 13.58 -1.15
N GLN A 52 -4.72 13.66 -0.70
CA GLN A 52 -5.39 14.90 -0.30
C GLN A 52 -5.94 14.73 1.11
N LEU A 53 -5.19 15.23 2.08
CA LEU A 53 -5.30 14.87 3.49
C LEU A 53 -5.87 16.03 4.30
N SER A 54 -6.69 15.71 5.29
CA SER A 54 -7.02 16.68 6.35
C SER A 54 -5.76 17.01 7.16
N SER A 55 -5.76 18.12 7.89
CA SER A 55 -4.61 18.51 8.72
C SER A 55 -4.17 17.43 9.71
N THR A 56 -5.10 16.66 10.27
CA THR A 56 -4.80 15.54 11.18
C THR A 56 -4.21 14.36 10.43
N ASN A 57 -4.83 13.96 9.33
CA ASN A 57 -4.39 12.81 8.52
C ASN A 57 -3.00 13.06 7.92
N LYS A 58 -2.72 14.31 7.51
CA LYS A 58 -1.41 14.71 7.00
C LYS A 58 -0.30 14.51 8.02
N LYS A 59 -0.53 14.84 9.29
CA LYS A 59 0.47 14.63 10.35
C LYS A 59 0.79 13.15 10.50
N VAL A 60 -0.23 12.31 10.62
CA VAL A 60 -0.08 10.85 10.77
C VAL A 60 0.65 10.25 9.56
N PHE A 61 0.21 10.59 8.34
CA PHE A 61 0.78 10.05 7.12
C PHE A 61 2.23 10.51 6.86
N ASP A 62 2.51 11.80 7.01
CA ASP A 62 3.86 12.33 6.79
C ASP A 62 4.84 11.85 7.86
N GLU A 63 4.40 11.61 9.10
CA GLU A 63 5.26 11.08 10.17
C GLU A 63 5.60 9.60 9.99
N SER A 64 4.76 8.79 9.33
CA SER A 64 4.99 7.35 9.16
C SER A 64 6.03 7.05 8.06
N ILE A 65 6.06 7.83 6.98
CA ILE A 65 6.94 7.60 5.83
C ILE A 65 8.44 7.55 6.18
N PRO A 66 9.05 8.56 6.83
CA PRO A 66 10.50 8.54 7.11
C PRO A 66 10.90 7.45 8.11
N ASN A 67 9.94 6.90 8.85
CA ASN A 67 10.15 5.79 9.78
C ASN A 67 10.00 4.41 9.12
N THR A 68 9.59 4.36 7.85
CA THR A 68 9.42 3.11 7.08
C THR A 68 10.71 2.77 6.34
N GLY A 69 11.43 1.74 6.80
CA GLY A 69 12.66 1.27 6.15
C GLY A 69 12.43 0.21 5.06
N ALA A 70 11.31 -0.51 5.12
CA ALA A 70 10.90 -1.54 4.18
C ALA A 70 9.40 -1.81 4.34
N MET A 71 8.77 -2.38 3.31
CA MET A 71 7.38 -2.85 3.36
C MET A 71 7.32 -4.34 3.06
N ILE A 72 6.35 -5.03 3.67
CA ILE A 72 6.04 -6.43 3.40
C ILE A 72 4.59 -6.48 2.92
N VAL A 73 4.35 -7.12 1.78
CA VAL A 73 3.01 -7.32 1.24
C VAL A 73 2.81 -8.76 0.79
N GLY A 74 1.56 -9.22 0.79
CA GLY A 74 1.21 -10.51 0.21
C GLY A 74 1.16 -10.45 -1.32
N ARG A 75 1.37 -11.60 -1.96
CA ARG A 75 1.25 -11.75 -3.43
C ARG A 75 -0.07 -11.20 -3.98
N ARG A 76 -1.18 -11.46 -3.28
CA ARG A 76 -2.51 -11.01 -3.69
C ARG A 76 -2.64 -9.49 -3.78
N THR A 77 -2.09 -8.76 -2.80
CA THR A 77 -2.07 -7.29 -2.84
C THR A 77 -1.27 -6.80 -4.04
N PHE A 78 -0.08 -7.37 -4.26
CA PHE A 78 0.77 -7.03 -5.41
C PHE A 78 0.04 -7.24 -6.75
N ASP A 79 -0.64 -8.38 -6.91
CA ASP A 79 -1.36 -8.69 -8.15
C ASP A 79 -2.56 -7.74 -8.35
N ILE A 80 -3.35 -7.48 -7.30
CA ILE A 80 -4.55 -6.62 -7.39
C ILE A 80 -4.22 -5.18 -7.74
N VAL A 81 -3.16 -4.63 -7.17
CA VAL A 81 -2.72 -3.26 -7.50
C VAL A 81 -1.80 -3.21 -8.73
N ASN A 82 -1.62 -4.34 -9.42
CA ASN A 82 -0.72 -4.50 -10.56
C ASN A 82 0.69 -3.93 -10.28
N GLY A 83 1.24 -4.25 -9.11
CA GLY A 83 2.54 -3.76 -8.65
C GLY A 83 2.64 -2.22 -8.60
N TRP A 84 1.51 -1.52 -8.42
CA TRP A 84 1.41 -0.06 -8.51
C TRP A 84 2.00 0.51 -9.81
N GLY A 85 1.92 -0.26 -10.90
CA GLY A 85 2.52 0.12 -12.18
C GLY A 85 4.05 0.32 -12.12
N GLY A 86 4.72 -0.40 -11.21
CA GLY A 86 6.16 -0.34 -10.98
C GLY A 86 6.64 0.75 -10.02
N SER A 87 5.72 1.58 -9.51
CA SER A 87 6.04 2.74 -8.67
C SER A 87 5.02 2.90 -7.54
N HIS A 88 5.27 2.26 -6.41
CA HIS A 88 4.49 2.39 -5.18
C HIS A 88 4.42 3.86 -4.72
N PRO A 89 3.27 4.36 -4.20
CA PRO A 89 3.12 5.77 -3.83
C PRO A 89 4.15 6.30 -2.82
N ILE A 90 4.61 5.45 -1.90
CA ILE A 90 5.72 5.75 -1.00
C ILE A 90 7.01 5.25 -1.66
N GLN A 91 7.89 6.19 -2.02
CA GLN A 91 9.13 5.94 -2.76
C GLN A 91 10.31 5.65 -1.81
N GLY A 92 11.41 5.11 -2.37
CA GLY A 92 12.68 4.98 -1.66
C GLY A 92 12.77 3.82 -0.66
N VAL A 93 11.73 2.99 -0.56
CA VAL A 93 11.69 1.81 0.31
C VAL A 93 11.56 0.53 -0.51
N PRO A 94 12.30 -0.55 -0.20
CA PRO A 94 12.09 -1.84 -0.83
C PRO A 94 10.77 -2.46 -0.35
N ILE A 95 10.09 -3.16 -1.26
CA ILE A 95 8.87 -3.91 -0.96
C ILE A 95 9.13 -5.39 -1.14
N PHE A 96 9.03 -6.14 -0.05
CA PHE A 96 9.13 -7.59 -0.02
C PHE A 96 7.74 -8.20 -0.28
N VAL A 97 7.61 -8.97 -1.35
CA VAL A 97 6.37 -9.63 -1.75
C VAL A 97 6.46 -11.10 -1.35
N VAL A 98 5.69 -11.51 -0.35
CA VAL A 98 5.64 -12.90 0.10
C VAL A 98 4.82 -13.72 -0.89
N THR A 99 5.45 -14.73 -1.50
CA THR A 99 4.81 -15.56 -2.53
C THR A 99 5.49 -16.90 -2.66
N HIS A 100 4.77 -17.96 -3.04
CA HIS A 100 5.39 -19.26 -3.35
C HIS A 100 6.07 -19.28 -4.73
N LYS A 101 5.71 -18.37 -5.64
CA LYS A 101 6.28 -18.27 -6.99
C LYS A 101 6.35 -16.81 -7.41
N ALA A 102 7.52 -16.34 -7.82
CA ALA A 102 7.67 -15.01 -8.42
C ALA A 102 6.83 -14.88 -9.71
N PRO A 103 6.31 -13.68 -10.04
CA PRO A 103 5.65 -13.46 -11.33
C PRO A 103 6.66 -13.65 -12.48
N GLU A 104 6.16 -14.09 -13.63
CA GLU A 104 7.00 -14.25 -14.84
C GLU A 104 7.46 -12.90 -15.37
N SER A 105 6.62 -11.87 -15.23
CA SER A 105 6.98 -10.48 -15.49
C SER A 105 6.07 -9.54 -14.69
N TYR A 106 6.56 -8.33 -14.47
CA TYR A 106 5.82 -7.20 -13.95
C TYR A 106 6.48 -5.92 -14.46
N LEU A 107 5.80 -4.78 -14.32
CA LEU A 107 6.37 -3.51 -14.72
C LEU A 107 7.39 -3.03 -13.68
N GLU A 108 8.64 -2.92 -14.09
CA GLU A 108 9.72 -2.37 -13.27
C GLU A 108 9.92 -0.88 -13.55
N LYS A 109 9.82 -0.04 -12.51
CA LYS A 109 10.11 1.40 -12.58
C LYS A 109 10.91 1.86 -11.36
N ASN A 110 10.28 2.58 -10.43
CA ASN A 110 10.97 3.27 -9.34
C ASN A 110 11.01 2.43 -8.06
N THR A 111 10.09 1.47 -7.90
CA THR A 111 10.02 0.64 -6.70
C THR A 111 10.78 -0.66 -6.89
N ARG A 112 11.65 -0.96 -5.92
CA ARG A 112 12.35 -2.24 -5.85
C ARG A 112 11.45 -3.28 -5.17
N PHE A 113 10.85 -4.15 -5.98
CA PHE A 113 10.13 -5.32 -5.50
C PHE A 113 11.08 -6.51 -5.30
N ILE A 114 10.95 -7.22 -4.20
CA ILE A 114 11.75 -8.40 -3.86
C ILE A 114 10.78 -9.55 -3.58
N PHE A 115 10.72 -10.53 -4.48
CA PHE A 115 9.84 -11.69 -4.30
C PHE A 115 10.51 -12.71 -3.39
N VAL A 116 9.92 -12.94 -2.23
CA VAL A 116 10.43 -13.84 -1.21
C VAL A 116 9.70 -15.17 -1.33
N THR A 117 10.42 -16.21 -1.76
CA THR A 117 9.87 -17.56 -1.99
C THR A 117 10.09 -18.56 -0.87
N ASP A 118 11.06 -18.27 0.01
CA ASP A 118 11.57 -19.26 0.98
C ASP A 118 11.13 -18.94 2.43
N GLY A 119 10.21 -17.98 2.60
CA GLY A 119 9.74 -17.47 3.90
C GLY A 119 10.42 -16.17 4.35
N ILE A 120 9.81 -15.49 5.34
CA ILE A 120 10.34 -14.30 6.03
C ILE A 120 10.75 -14.68 7.45
#